data_AF-R9CFE5-F1
#
_entry.id   AF-R9CFE5-F1
#
_cell.length_a   1.000
_cell.length_b   1.000
_cell.length_c   1.000
_cell.angle_alpha   90.00
_cell.angle_beta   90.00
_cell.angle_gamma   90.00
#
_symmetry.space_group_name_H-M   'P 1'
#
loop_
_entity.id
_entity.type
_entity.pdbx_description
1 polymer ?
#
loop_
_entity_poly.entity_id
_entity_poly.type
_entity_poly.pdbx_seq_one_letter_code
_entity_poly.pdbx_strand_id
1 'polypeptide(L)'
;MFGGDRTITDEFPKYFLDYREKMSEEVRWDYRVISSDGIWSGNIFDFYFKIINRITDNLNVPFRIVNGVRQDDTRVHEAVREAVANSLIHADYRLPRGIVIEKGRTFFKVSNPESLRITREEALKGGVSDPRNENIFKMFNLLGVGERAGSG
;
A
#
# COMPACT_ATOMS: atom_id res chain seq x y z
N MET A 1 12.41 3.96 -5.45
CA MET A 1 11.35 4.80 -4.84
C MET A 1 10.80 5.82 -5.82
N PHE A 2 11.62 6.73 -6.37
CA PHE A 2 11.19 7.77 -7.31
C PHE A 2 11.67 7.58 -8.77
N GLY A 3 12.63 6.68 -9.01
CA GLY A 3 13.14 6.39 -10.35
C GLY A 3 12.07 5.77 -11.26
N GLY A 4 12.31 5.77 -12.58
CA GLY A 4 11.43 5.13 -13.54
C GLY A 4 11.50 3.60 -13.47
N ASP A 5 10.48 2.94 -14.03
CA ASP A 5 10.33 1.49 -14.11
C ASP A 5 11.62 0.81 -14.58
N ARG A 6 12.21 1.29 -15.68
CA ARG A 6 13.46 0.75 -16.25
C ARG A 6 14.60 0.78 -15.23
N THR A 7 14.88 1.95 -14.67
CA THR A 7 15.95 2.14 -13.69
C THR A 7 15.72 1.30 -12.44
N ILE A 8 14.47 1.14 -12.00
CA ILE A 8 14.15 0.28 -10.87
C ILE A 8 14.40 -1.18 -11.24
N THR A 9 13.98 -1.64 -12.42
CA THR A 9 14.14 -3.04 -12.84
C THR A 9 15.57 -3.42 -13.18
N ASP A 10 16.43 -2.46 -13.56
CA ASP A 10 17.86 -2.68 -13.76
C ASP A 10 18.54 -3.10 -12.44
N GLU A 11 18.14 -2.47 -11.33
CA GLU A 11 18.64 -2.79 -9.98
C GLU A 11 17.86 -3.93 -9.30
N PHE A 12 16.55 -4.01 -9.55
CA PHE A 12 15.64 -4.98 -8.96
C PHE A 12 14.85 -5.71 -10.07
N PRO A 13 15.42 -6.72 -10.75
CA PRO A 13 14.79 -7.36 -11.90
C PRO A 13 13.48 -8.11 -11.61
N LYS A 14 13.17 -8.33 -10.33
CA LYS A 14 11.91 -8.95 -9.87
C LYS A 14 10.90 -7.94 -9.32
N TYR A 15 11.23 -6.64 -9.35
CA TYR A 15 10.34 -5.58 -8.91
C TYR A 15 9.05 -5.60 -9.72
N PHE A 16 7.94 -5.70 -9.00
CA PHE A 16 6.62 -5.67 -9.61
C PHE A 16 5.61 -5.17 -8.58
N LEU A 17 4.82 -4.18 -8.98
CA LEU A 17 3.66 -3.70 -8.22
C LEU A 17 2.41 -3.95 -9.06
N ASP A 18 1.38 -4.49 -8.44
CA ASP A 18 0.13 -4.84 -9.12
C ASP A 18 -1.06 -4.51 -8.22
N TYR A 19 -1.85 -3.52 -8.63
CA TYR A 19 -3.12 -3.21 -8.00
C TYR A 19 -4.26 -3.63 -8.90
N ARG A 20 -5.25 -4.31 -8.32
CA ARG A 20 -6.38 -4.89 -9.05
C ARG A 20 -7.68 -4.61 -8.34
N GLU A 21 -8.69 -4.23 -9.10
CA GLU A 21 -10.06 -4.13 -8.62
C GLU A 21 -10.94 -5.17 -9.31
N LYS A 22 -11.75 -5.86 -8.49
CA LYS A 22 -12.75 -6.80 -8.96
C LYS A 22 -14.08 -6.56 -8.25
N MET A 23 -14.86 -5.68 -8.87
CA MET A 23 -16.23 -5.35 -8.53
C MET A 23 -17.22 -6.20 -9.32
N SER A 24 -16.95 -6.53 -10.58
CA SER A 24 -17.86 -7.37 -11.38
C SER A 24 -17.27 -8.78 -11.63
N GLU A 25 -18.14 -9.72 -11.99
CA GLU A 25 -17.71 -11.03 -12.52
C GLU A 25 -17.56 -11.04 -14.04
N GLU A 26 -18.00 -9.97 -14.71
CA GLU A 26 -18.05 -9.85 -16.17
C GLU A 26 -16.67 -9.67 -16.80
N VAL A 27 -15.79 -8.91 -16.12
CA VAL A 27 -14.42 -8.69 -16.54
C VAL A 27 -13.45 -9.30 -15.55
N ARG A 28 -12.24 -9.63 -16.03
CA ARG A 28 -11.19 -10.17 -15.16
C ARG A 28 -10.83 -9.17 -14.05
N TRP A 29 -10.72 -7.89 -14.40
CA TRP A 29 -10.45 -6.76 -13.50
C TRP A 29 -11.19 -5.52 -14.01
N ASP A 30 -11.93 -4.82 -13.16
CA ASP A 30 -12.58 -3.55 -13.49
C ASP A 30 -11.56 -2.40 -13.58
N TYR A 31 -10.47 -2.53 -12.83
CA TYR A 31 -9.32 -1.63 -12.88
C TYR A 31 -8.05 -2.37 -12.53
N ARG A 32 -6.94 -2.01 -13.19
CA ARG A 32 -5.63 -2.57 -12.89
C ARG A 32 -4.53 -1.56 -13.16
N VAL A 33 -3.57 -1.48 -12.24
CA VAL A 33 -2.33 -0.71 -12.39
C VAL A 33 -1.17 -1.66 -12.15
N ILE A 34 -0.21 -1.68 -13.07
CA ILE A 34 1.01 -2.47 -12.92
C ILE A 34 2.23 -1.58 -13.12
N SER A 35 3.30 -1.82 -12.37
CA SER A 35 4.53 -1.01 -12.47
C SER A 35 5.24 -1.10 -13.83
N SER A 36 4.87 -2.07 -14.67
CA SER A 36 5.50 -2.36 -15.97
C SER A 36 4.62 -2.00 -17.17
N ASP A 37 3.58 -1.18 -16.99
CA ASP A 37 2.69 -0.76 -18.08
C ASP A 37 3.27 0.35 -18.97
N GLY A 38 4.32 1.04 -18.51
CA GLY A 38 5.02 2.09 -19.24
C GLY A 38 4.21 3.39 -19.41
N ILE A 39 3.05 3.52 -18.78
CA ILE A 39 2.18 4.72 -18.88
C ILE A 39 2.36 5.69 -17.71
N TRP A 40 3.18 5.31 -16.73
CA TRP A 40 3.56 6.12 -15.57
C TRP A 40 4.95 5.66 -15.08
N SER A 41 5.46 6.27 -14.03
CA SER A 41 6.83 6.03 -13.55
C SER A 41 7.12 4.61 -13.07
N GLY A 42 6.09 3.81 -12.73
CA GLY A 42 6.26 2.49 -12.11
C GLY A 42 6.77 2.52 -10.66
N ASN A 43 6.97 3.70 -10.08
CA ASN A 43 7.69 3.88 -8.84
C ASN A 43 6.77 3.75 -7.59
N ILE A 44 7.36 3.51 -6.42
CA ILE A 44 6.59 3.22 -5.18
C ILE A 44 5.74 4.41 -4.74
N PHE A 45 6.26 5.63 -4.90
CA PHE A 45 5.58 6.86 -4.50
C PHE A 45 4.33 7.08 -5.35
N ASP A 46 4.47 7.07 -6.67
CA ASP A 46 3.36 7.25 -7.60
C ASP A 46 2.36 6.09 -7.50
N PHE A 47 2.83 4.86 -7.25
CA PHE A 47 1.95 3.71 -7.03
C PHE A 47 1.03 3.95 -5.84
N TYR A 48 1.60 4.35 -4.69
CA TYR A 48 0.84 4.61 -3.48
C TYR A 48 -0.28 5.63 -3.72
N PHE A 49 0.05 6.79 -4.28
CA PHE A 49 -0.95 7.85 -4.52
C PHE A 49 -1.97 7.50 -5.60
N LYS A 50 -1.59 6.71 -6.61
CA LYS A 50 -2.53 6.21 -7.64
C LYS A 50 -3.60 5.31 -7.05
N ILE A 51 -3.22 4.43 -6.11
CA ILE A 51 -4.15 3.42 -5.61
C ILE A 51 -4.89 3.87 -4.35
N ILE A 52 -4.29 4.73 -3.52
CA ILE A 52 -4.85 4.98 -2.19
C ILE A 52 -6.22 5.65 -2.27
N ASN A 53 -6.38 6.65 -3.13
CA ASN A 53 -7.66 7.32 -3.36
C ASN A 53 -8.70 6.31 -3.85
N ARG A 54 -8.35 5.48 -4.84
CA ARG A 54 -9.29 4.48 -5.38
C ARG A 54 -9.67 3.42 -4.34
N ILE A 55 -8.75 3.05 -3.45
CA ILE A 55 -9.05 2.10 -2.38
C ILE A 55 -10.03 2.73 -1.39
N THR A 56 -9.87 4.02 -1.06
CA THR A 56 -10.69 4.72 -0.08
C THR A 56 -12.02 5.28 -0.60
N ASP A 57 -12.18 5.54 -1.90
CA ASP A 57 -13.31 6.27 -2.51
C ASP A 57 -14.73 5.75 -2.16
N ASN A 58 -14.87 4.48 -1.79
CA ASN A 58 -16.16 3.85 -1.46
C ASN A 58 -16.23 3.33 -0.01
N LEU A 59 -15.30 3.75 0.85
CA LEU A 59 -15.40 3.44 2.27
C LEU A 59 -16.45 4.36 2.90
N ASN A 60 -17.43 3.78 3.59
CA ASN A 60 -18.45 4.57 4.29
C ASN A 60 -17.79 5.52 5.28
N VAL A 61 -17.96 6.82 5.04
CA VAL A 61 -17.62 7.89 5.97
C VAL A 61 -18.89 8.25 6.76
N PRO A 62 -19.02 7.86 8.04
CA PRO A 62 -20.11 8.35 8.85
C PRO A 62 -19.97 9.86 8.99
N PHE A 63 -21.04 10.60 8.73
CA PHE A 63 -21.04 12.05 8.90
C PHE A 63 -20.72 12.41 10.35
N ARG A 64 -19.52 12.92 10.60
CA ARG A 64 -19.07 13.41 11.91
C ARG A 64 -18.37 14.75 11.73
N ILE A 65 -18.68 15.67 12.63
CA ILE A 65 -18.02 16.97 12.72
C ILE A 65 -17.29 16.99 14.06
N VAL A 66 -15.99 17.27 14.03
CA VAL A 66 -15.16 17.47 15.23
C VAL A 66 -14.56 18.87 15.13
N ASN A 67 -14.78 19.71 16.15
CA ASN A 67 -14.31 21.10 16.19
C ASN A 67 -14.72 21.93 14.95
N GLY A 68 -15.93 21.71 14.42
CA GLY A 68 -16.43 22.42 13.24
C GLY A 68 -15.86 21.94 11.91
N VAL A 69 -14.96 20.96 11.91
CA VAL A 69 -14.39 20.35 10.71
C VAL A 69 -15.03 18.99 10.45
N ARG A 70 -15.43 18.74 9.20
CA ARG A 70 -15.92 17.44 8.77
C ARG A 70 -14.78 16.42 8.83
N GLN A 71 -15.01 15.31 9.52
CA GLN A 71 -14.11 14.16 9.55
C GLN A 71 -14.40 13.28 8.34
N ASP A 72 -13.61 13.44 7.28
CA ASP A 72 -13.68 12.60 6.08
C ASP A 72 -12.88 11.30 6.22
N ASP A 73 -11.97 11.23 7.19
CA ASP A 73 -11.17 10.04 7.46
C ASP A 73 -11.75 9.18 8.57
N THR A 74 -11.92 7.90 8.29
CA THR A 74 -12.34 6.91 9.29
C THR A 74 -11.15 6.05 9.73
N ARG A 75 -11.29 5.33 10.85
CA ARG A 75 -10.31 4.30 11.26
C ARG A 75 -10.02 3.28 10.16
N VAL A 76 -10.99 3.02 9.28
CA VAL A 76 -10.80 2.11 8.14
C VAL A 76 -9.89 2.74 7.08
N HIS A 77 -10.00 4.05 6.84
CA HIS A 77 -9.09 4.77 5.95
C HIS A 77 -7.66 4.75 6.47
N GLU A 78 -7.48 5.01 7.77
CA GLU A 78 -6.18 4.94 8.46
C GLU A 78 -5.58 3.52 8.33
N ALA A 79 -6.36 2.49 8.68
CA ALA A 79 -5.92 1.10 8.61
C ALA A 79 -5.57 0.66 7.17
N VAL A 80 -6.31 1.10 6.17
CA VAL A 80 -6.01 0.81 4.75
C VAL A 80 -4.72 1.51 4.33
N ARG A 81 -4.56 2.80 4.64
CA ARG A 81 -3.34 3.56 4.33
C ARG A 81 -2.12 2.92 4.96
N GLU A 82 -2.23 2.52 6.22
CA GLU A 82 -1.19 1.84 6.96
C GLU A 82 -0.89 0.45 6.37
N ALA A 83 -1.90 -0.36 6.07
CA ALA A 83 -1.70 -1.67 5.46
C ALA A 83 -0.97 -1.58 4.10
N VAL A 84 -1.36 -0.63 3.25
CA VAL A 84 -0.67 -0.37 1.98
C VAL A 84 0.77 0.09 2.22
N ALA A 85 0.97 1.10 3.08
CA ALA A 85 2.31 1.60 3.38
C ALA A 85 3.21 0.50 3.94
N ASN A 86 2.76 -0.25 4.94
CA ASN A 86 3.51 -1.35 5.55
C ASN A 86 3.88 -2.42 4.52
N SER A 87 2.98 -2.75 3.60
CA SER A 87 3.30 -3.70 2.53
C SER A 87 4.40 -3.22 1.59
N LEU A 88 4.46 -1.90 1.30
CA LEU A 88 5.51 -1.32 0.47
C LEU A 88 6.83 -1.18 1.26
N ILE A 89 6.75 -0.76 2.52
CA ILE A 89 7.91 -0.58 3.40
C ILE A 89 8.63 -1.90 3.64
N HIS A 90 7.90 -2.98 3.90
CA HIS A 90 8.47 -4.26 4.32
C HIS A 90 8.64 -5.26 3.17
N ALA A 91 8.28 -4.91 1.94
CA ALA A 91 8.49 -5.76 0.78
C ALA A 91 9.96 -6.05 0.49
N ASP A 92 10.24 -7.29 0.08
CA ASP A 92 11.52 -7.62 -0.52
C ASP A 92 11.42 -7.54 -2.05
N TYR A 93 11.90 -6.42 -2.58
CA TYR A 93 11.87 -6.12 -4.02
C TYR A 93 12.81 -6.98 -4.86
N ARG A 94 13.61 -7.86 -4.24
CA ARG A 94 14.49 -8.81 -4.94
C ARG A 94 13.78 -10.14 -5.24
N LEU A 95 12.65 -10.41 -4.58
CA LEU A 95 11.98 -11.70 -4.69
C LEU A 95 10.95 -11.77 -5.82
N PRO A 96 10.72 -12.97 -6.39
CA PRO A 96 9.68 -13.18 -7.40
C PRO A 96 8.26 -12.90 -6.88
N ARG A 97 7.33 -12.58 -7.80
CA ARG A 97 5.89 -12.26 -7.63
C ARG A 97 5.56 -10.79 -7.34
N GLY A 98 6.46 -10.03 -6.71
CA GLY A 98 6.21 -8.63 -6.35
C GLY A 98 5.01 -8.45 -5.40
N ILE A 99 4.54 -7.21 -5.26
CA ILE A 99 3.44 -6.86 -4.35
C ILE A 99 2.14 -6.85 -5.14
N VAL A 100 1.14 -7.59 -4.65
CA VAL A 100 -0.20 -7.62 -5.24
C VAL A 100 -1.22 -7.09 -4.23
N ILE A 101 -1.94 -6.03 -4.59
CA ILE A 101 -3.00 -5.44 -3.79
C ILE A 101 -4.31 -5.62 -4.55
N GLU A 102 -5.30 -6.24 -3.90
CA GLU A 102 -6.59 -6.59 -4.50
C GLU A 102 -7.71 -5.94 -3.69
N LYS A 103 -8.59 -5.20 -4.38
CA LYS A 103 -9.84 -4.67 -3.84
C LYS A 103 -11.02 -5.37 -4.50
N GLY A 104 -11.83 -6.03 -3.69
CA GLY A 104 -13.14 -6.54 -4.08
C GLY A 104 -14.27 -5.74 -3.46
N ARG A 105 -15.51 -6.16 -3.72
CA ARG A 105 -16.70 -5.53 -3.11
C ARG A 105 -16.70 -5.57 -1.58
N THR A 106 -16.19 -6.66 -1.01
CA THR A 106 -16.28 -6.96 0.43
C THR A 106 -14.92 -7.24 1.07
N PHE A 107 -13.84 -7.14 0.30
CA PHE A 107 -12.51 -7.45 0.80
C PHE A 107 -11.46 -6.48 0.28
N PHE A 108 -10.43 -6.34 1.09
CA PHE A 108 -9.16 -5.72 0.74
C PHE A 108 -8.07 -6.72 1.12
N LYS A 109 -7.21 -7.07 0.17
CA LYS A 109 -6.16 -8.07 0.36
C LYS A 109 -4.83 -7.54 -0.12
N VAL A 110 -3.81 -7.74 0.69
CA VAL A 110 -2.43 -7.43 0.34
C VAL A 110 -1.63 -8.72 0.36
N SER A 111 -0.93 -9.00 -0.73
CA SER A 111 -0.06 -10.16 -0.88
C SER A 111 1.36 -9.68 -1.12
N ASN A 112 2.25 -9.98 -0.17
CA ASN A 112 3.69 -9.74 -0.27
C ASN A 112 4.37 -11.13 -0.19
N PRO A 113 5.33 -11.46 -1.09
CA PRO A 113 5.95 -12.78 -1.17
C PRO A 113 6.70 -13.25 0.09
N GLU A 114 6.86 -12.41 1.11
CA GLU A 114 7.64 -12.72 2.30
C GLU A 114 6.87 -12.82 3.62
N SER A 115 7.49 -13.60 4.50
CA SER A 115 7.15 -13.70 5.92
C SER A 115 7.50 -12.40 6.66
N LEU A 116 6.71 -12.05 7.67
CA LEU A 116 6.99 -10.93 8.55
C LEU A 116 8.36 -11.14 9.24
N ARG A 117 9.20 -10.11 9.27
CA ARG A 117 10.48 -10.13 10.01
C ARG A 117 10.31 -10.17 11.53
N ILE A 118 9.11 -9.84 11.97
CA ILE A 118 8.66 -9.91 13.35
C ILE A 118 7.66 -11.06 13.47
N THR A 119 7.53 -11.60 14.68
CA THR A 119 6.50 -12.60 14.96
C THR A 119 5.11 -12.00 14.74
N ARG A 120 4.12 -12.85 14.46
CA ARG A 120 2.71 -12.42 14.37
C ARG A 120 2.24 -11.72 15.65
N GLU A 121 2.75 -12.12 16.82
CA GLU A 121 2.41 -11.49 18.09
C GLU A 121 3.01 -10.08 18.23
N GLU A 122 4.24 -9.86 17.79
CA GLU A 122 4.87 -8.53 17.75
C GLU A 122 4.16 -7.62 16.75
N ALA A 123 3.78 -8.15 15.58
CA ALA A 123 2.99 -7.41 14.60
C ALA A 123 1.61 -7.00 15.14
N LEU A 124 0.99 -7.81 16.00
CA LEU A 124 -0.32 -7.49 16.60
C LEU A 124 -0.24 -6.56 17.81
N LYS A 125 0.89 -6.56 18.52
CA LYS A 125 1.12 -5.68 19.69
C LYS A 125 1.47 -4.26 19.28
N GLY A 126 1.99 -4.07 18.06
CA GLY A 126 2.64 -2.83 17.66
C GLY A 126 3.91 -2.57 18.49
N GLY A 127 4.58 -1.46 18.19
CA GLY A 127 5.65 -0.89 19.01
C GLY A 127 7.07 -1.21 18.55
N VAL A 128 7.23 -2.22 17.69
CA VAL A 128 8.53 -2.66 17.16
C VAL A 128 8.57 -2.41 15.65
N SER A 129 9.28 -1.35 15.23
CA SER A 129 9.53 -1.11 13.81
C SER A 129 10.93 -1.60 13.43
N ASP A 130 11.01 -2.70 12.66
CA ASP A 130 12.21 -3.12 11.93
C ASP A 130 11.94 -3.05 10.41
N PRO A 131 11.95 -1.83 9.82
CA PRO A 131 11.63 -1.66 8.41
C PRO A 131 12.71 -2.28 7.52
N ARG A 132 12.30 -3.16 6.60
CA ARG A 132 13.21 -3.75 5.60
C ARG A 132 13.83 -2.67 4.71
N ASN A 133 13.06 -1.64 4.39
CA ASN A 133 13.50 -0.55 3.53
C ASN A 133 13.41 0.78 4.30
N GLU A 134 14.45 1.12 5.07
CA GLU A 134 14.48 2.33 5.90
C GLU A 134 14.19 3.62 5.14
N ASN A 135 14.66 3.75 3.89
CA ASN A 135 14.40 4.95 3.10
C ASN A 135 12.92 5.05 2.70
N ILE A 136 12.28 3.92 2.37
CA ILE A 136 10.84 3.85 2.07
C ILE A 136 10.03 4.18 3.32
N PHE A 137 10.44 3.65 4.46
CA PHE A 137 9.86 4.00 5.76
C PHE A 137 9.95 5.52 6.04
N LYS A 138 11.14 6.11 5.92
CA LYS A 138 11.37 7.55 6.11
C LYS A 138 10.48 8.39 5.19
N MET A 139 10.31 8.00 3.92
CA MET A 139 9.42 8.69 2.99
C MET A 139 7.97 8.68 3.47
N PHE A 140 7.43 7.53 3.88
CA PHE A 140 6.04 7.45 4.36
C PHE A 140 5.82 8.27 5.65
N ASN A 141 6.78 8.26 6.57
CA ASN A 141 6.73 9.12 7.76
C ASN A 141 6.69 10.61 7.40
N LEU A 142 7.49 11.05 6.42
CA LEU A 142 7.47 12.44 5.94
C LEU A 142 6.14 12.83 5.28
N LEU A 143 5.41 11.86 4.73
CA LEU A 143 4.08 12.05 4.15
C LEU A 143 2.96 12.01 5.20
N GLY A 144 3.28 11.83 6.49
CA GLY A 144 2.27 11.63 7.54
C GLY A 144 1.52 10.30 7.42
N VAL A 145 2.03 9.37 6.61
CA VAL A 145 1.44 8.04 6.44
C VAL A 145 2.10 7.11 7.45
N GLY A 146 1.35 6.74 8.49
CA GLY A 146 1.88 5.90 9.55
C GLY A 146 2.68 6.68 10.61
N GLU A 147 2.21 7.87 11.03
CA GLU A 147 2.73 8.57 12.22
C GLU A 147 2.78 7.68 13.48
N ARG A 148 2.12 6.53 13.44
CA ARG A 148 2.24 5.45 14.42
C ARG A 148 2.68 4.11 13.81
N ALA A 149 3.75 4.09 13.00
CA ALA A 149 4.31 2.84 12.47
C ALA A 149 4.98 1.92 13.55
N GLY A 150 4.57 2.09 14.80
CA GLY A 150 4.73 1.19 15.93
C GLY A 150 3.46 1.13 16.79
N SER A 151 2.25 1.24 16.24
CA SER A 151 1.01 0.98 16.99
C SER A 151 -0.03 0.16 16.25
N GLY A 152 0.10 0.01 14.93
CA GLY A 152 -0.74 -0.85 14.11
C GLY A 152 -0.31 -2.31 14.15
#